data_AF-A0A843G6G4-F1
#
_entry.id   AF-A0A843G6G4-F1
#
_cell.length_a   1.000
_cell.length_b   1.000
_cell.length_c   1.000
_cell.angle_alpha   90.00
_cell.angle_beta   90.00
_cell.angle_gamma   90.00
#
_symmetry.space_group_name_H-M   'P 1'
#
loop_
_entity.id
_entity.type
_entity.pdbx_description
1 polymer ?
#
loop_
_entity_poly.entity_id
_entity_poly.type
_entity_poly.pdbx_seq_one_letter_code
_entity_poly.pdbx_strand_id
1 'polypeptide(L)'
;MKRIVLLMIFTLMMLSITAVSADDNVMAFNDDNAISEGQEILGENQAIQENSEDLREEESGEILAEDSDTENKNSENEDEAEVVDDEKASSIISSSNVKGYESFTTTISIKLTANGTELSSKPLQILLNGVTYNKTTDANGEVKLSVKLAKGVYEAEITYLGDDLTTGATNTCKVTIESPIKTKLKIGDKYINYRQGSKCLFYVKLLDSSNKTLKNQKVTFKVAGKTYTAVTNSYGNAKIYLNLKKGTYNVKYYFYKKDAPYLASNGSYKIKVKPKMTKGDGYWLWSDHMKKVNLKSLAKRGTKHIFLHVHAIAKYGRSGVASFIKKAHKHGIKVHLWMQVCYSGG
;
A
#
# COMPACT_ATOMS: atom_id res chain seq x y z
N MET A 1 -40.72 26.79 7.38
CA MET A 1 -40.73 25.32 7.46
C MET A 1 -39.31 24.83 7.77
N LYS A 2 -39.14 23.75 8.55
CA LYS A 2 -37.84 23.38 9.13
C LYS A 2 -36.95 22.59 8.16
N ARG A 3 -35.65 22.92 8.09
CA ARG A 3 -34.62 22.15 7.36
C ARG A 3 -34.25 20.91 8.16
N ILE A 4 -34.22 19.73 7.52
CA ILE A 4 -33.75 18.49 8.15
C ILE A 4 -32.24 18.36 7.91
N VAL A 5 -31.45 18.45 8.98
CA VAL A 5 -30.00 18.20 8.96
C VAL A 5 -29.77 16.71 9.24
N LEU A 6 -29.30 15.96 8.23
CA LEU A 6 -29.00 14.54 8.38
C LEU A 6 -27.61 14.33 9.00
N LEU A 7 -27.54 14.45 10.33
CA LEU A 7 -26.31 14.26 11.10
C LEU A 7 -25.93 12.77 11.19
N MET A 8 -25.09 12.28 10.25
CA MET A 8 -24.53 10.93 10.34
C MET A 8 -23.45 10.84 11.43
N ILE A 9 -23.87 10.51 12.65
CA ILE A 9 -22.97 10.23 13.78
C ILE A 9 -22.21 8.92 13.51
N PHE A 10 -20.90 9.01 13.30
CA PHE A 10 -20.04 7.86 13.05
C PHE A 10 -19.43 7.34 14.37
N THR A 11 -20.20 6.56 15.13
CA THR A 11 -19.77 6.03 16.44
C THR A 11 -18.58 5.08 16.31
N LEU A 12 -17.38 5.56 16.65
CA LEU A 12 -16.14 4.79 16.63
C LEU A 12 -16.07 3.84 17.84
N MET A 13 -16.68 2.66 17.72
CA MET A 13 -16.70 1.66 18.79
C MET A 13 -15.33 0.95 18.89
N MET A 14 -14.43 1.50 19.71
CA MET A 14 -13.22 0.82 20.15
C MET A 14 -13.59 -0.43 20.96
N LEU A 15 -13.28 -1.62 20.43
CA LEU A 15 -13.29 -2.87 21.18
C LEU A 15 -11.85 -3.33 21.39
N SER A 16 -11.41 -3.34 22.64
CA SER A 16 -10.13 -3.89 23.07
C SER A 16 -10.06 -5.38 22.75
N ILE A 17 -9.13 -5.77 21.89
CA ILE A 17 -8.85 -7.18 21.62
C ILE A 17 -7.77 -7.63 22.60
N THR A 18 -8.16 -8.38 23.62
CA THR A 18 -7.22 -9.22 24.37
C THR A 18 -6.60 -10.23 23.41
N ALA A 19 -5.27 -10.27 23.34
CA ALA A 19 -4.58 -11.21 22.46
C ALA A 19 -4.91 -12.66 22.85
N VAL A 20 -5.32 -13.46 21.86
CA VAL A 20 -5.33 -14.93 21.97
C VAL A 20 -4.19 -15.43 21.10
N SER A 21 -3.22 -16.11 21.73
CA SER A 21 -2.18 -16.79 20.96
C SER A 21 -2.79 -18.00 20.26
N ALA A 22 -2.31 -18.27 19.06
CA ALA A 22 -2.64 -19.46 18.29
C ALA A 22 -1.42 -19.81 17.42
N ASP A 23 -0.45 -20.47 18.04
CA ASP A 23 0.52 -21.26 17.30
C ASP A 23 -0.22 -22.28 16.42
N ASP A 24 0.07 -22.27 15.12
CA ASP A 24 0.18 -23.53 14.38
C ASP A 24 0.99 -23.35 13.08
N ASN A 25 1.83 -24.34 12.81
CA ASN A 25 2.93 -24.35 11.83
C ASN A 25 2.65 -23.71 10.46
N VAL A 26 3.60 -22.88 10.00
CA VAL A 26 3.64 -22.36 8.62
C VAL A 26 3.96 -23.49 7.64
N MET A 27 3.09 -23.65 6.63
CA MET A 27 3.38 -24.39 5.40
C MET A 27 3.05 -23.50 4.21
N ALA A 28 4.03 -22.69 3.80
CA ALA A 28 3.91 -21.80 2.65
C ALA A 28 3.97 -22.60 1.34
N PHE A 29 2.89 -22.53 0.56
CA PHE A 29 2.90 -22.96 -0.83
C PHE A 29 3.11 -21.72 -1.72
N ASN A 30 4.38 -21.41 -1.97
CA ASN A 30 4.75 -20.50 -3.05
C ASN A 30 4.48 -21.20 -4.38
N ASP A 31 3.85 -20.48 -5.31
CA ASP A 31 3.43 -21.00 -6.62
C ASP A 31 3.62 -19.90 -7.67
N ASP A 32 4.86 -19.41 -7.75
CA ASP A 32 5.35 -18.48 -8.76
C ASP A 32 6.48 -19.20 -9.51
N ASN A 33 6.16 -19.78 -10.67
CA ASN A 33 7.17 -20.21 -11.64
C ASN A 33 6.62 -20.11 -13.07
N ALA A 34 7.01 -19.05 -13.77
CA ALA A 34 6.74 -18.83 -15.18
C ALA A 34 7.99 -18.18 -15.80
N ILE A 35 8.84 -19.01 -16.40
CA ILE A 35 10.05 -18.57 -17.10
C ILE A 35 9.69 -18.34 -18.58
N SER A 36 10.17 -17.22 -19.12
CA SER A 36 10.33 -16.97 -20.56
C SER A 36 11.55 -16.06 -20.72
N GLU A 37 12.29 -16.22 -21.81
CA GLU A 37 13.70 -15.85 -21.91
C GLU A 37 13.93 -14.49 -22.59
N GLY A 38 15.18 -13.98 -22.48
CA GLY A 38 15.79 -13.19 -23.56
C GLY A 38 16.03 -11.70 -23.30
N GLN A 39 17.21 -11.36 -22.76
CA GLN A 39 18.17 -10.47 -23.46
C GLN A 39 19.53 -10.47 -22.75
N GLU A 40 20.61 -10.51 -23.54
CA GLU A 40 21.97 -10.20 -23.09
C GLU A 40 22.23 -8.69 -23.18
N ILE A 41 22.96 -8.14 -22.20
CA ILE A 41 23.76 -6.92 -22.37
C ILE A 41 25.08 -7.15 -21.63
N LEU A 42 26.21 -6.93 -22.31
CA LEU A 42 27.54 -6.95 -21.74
C LEU A 42 27.83 -5.63 -21.00
N GLY A 43 28.60 -5.71 -19.91
CA GLY A 43 29.03 -4.54 -19.16
C GLY A 43 30.22 -4.86 -18.25
N GLU A 44 31.41 -4.43 -18.67
CA GLU A 44 32.64 -4.54 -17.88
C GLU A 44 32.75 -3.37 -16.90
N ASN A 45 33.22 -3.63 -15.67
CA ASN A 45 34.45 -2.98 -15.18
C ASN A 45 34.97 -3.57 -13.85
N GLN A 46 36.27 -3.37 -13.63
CA GLN A 46 37.01 -3.61 -12.39
C GLN A 46 36.89 -2.34 -11.50
N ALA A 47 36.76 -2.34 -10.16
CA ALA A 47 37.40 -3.07 -9.05
C ALA A 47 38.71 -2.40 -8.54
N ILE A 48 38.96 -2.50 -7.21
CA ILE A 48 40.20 -2.12 -6.47
C ILE A 48 40.34 -0.58 -6.20
N GLN A 49 40.79 -0.04 -5.04
CA GLN A 49 41.32 -0.62 -3.77
C GLN A 49 40.90 0.16 -2.49
N GLU A 50 41.29 -0.38 -1.32
CA GLU A 50 41.22 0.20 0.04
C GLU A 50 42.55 0.90 0.45
N ASN A 51 42.48 1.82 1.43
CA ASN A 51 43.47 2.13 2.50
C ASN A 51 43.01 3.38 3.30
N SER A 52 43.49 3.73 4.50
CA SER A 52 43.81 2.99 5.74
C SER A 52 44.44 3.98 6.76
N GLU A 53 43.81 4.16 7.93
CA GLU A 53 44.38 4.51 9.26
C GLU A 53 45.35 5.71 9.50
N ASP A 54 45.42 6.10 10.79
CA ASP A 54 46.34 7.02 11.51
C ASP A 54 46.05 8.54 11.64
N LEU A 55 46.34 9.23 12.78
CA LEU A 55 46.27 8.89 14.24
C LEU A 55 46.57 10.16 15.10
N ARG A 56 45.79 10.42 16.18
CA ARG A 56 46.11 11.29 17.38
C ARG A 56 46.35 12.81 17.16
N GLU A 57 46.15 13.76 18.10
CA GLU A 57 46.33 13.92 19.58
C GLU A 57 47.81 14.05 20.03
N GLU A 58 48.22 14.89 21.00
CA GLU A 58 47.59 16.01 21.75
C GLU A 58 48.14 17.37 21.17
N GLU A 59 48.29 18.56 21.76
CA GLU A 59 48.15 19.25 23.08
C GLU A 59 47.39 20.61 22.83
N SER A 60 46.95 21.51 23.74
CA SER A 60 47.33 22.06 25.08
C SER A 60 48.48 23.10 25.15
N GLY A 61 48.19 24.26 25.78
CA GLY A 61 49.16 25.36 25.97
C GLY A 61 48.53 26.74 26.23
N GLU A 62 48.13 27.02 27.48
CA GLU A 62 47.51 28.30 27.92
C GLU A 62 48.36 28.96 29.02
N ILE A 63 48.82 30.21 28.82
CA ILE A 63 49.40 31.06 29.89
C ILE A 63 49.04 32.55 29.66
N LEU A 64 48.27 33.10 30.61
CA LEU A 64 48.38 34.41 31.31
C LEU A 64 49.13 35.58 30.61
N ALA A 65 48.52 36.75 30.42
CA ALA A 65 48.46 37.92 31.35
C ALA A 65 49.81 38.66 31.51
N GLU A 66 49.90 39.97 31.81
CA GLU A 66 49.03 40.92 32.53
C GLU A 66 49.49 42.38 32.23
N ASP A 67 48.59 43.38 32.28
CA ASP A 67 48.80 44.86 32.36
C ASP A 67 49.86 45.58 31.44
N SER A 68 49.90 46.91 31.28
CA SER A 68 48.95 48.03 31.48
C SER A 68 49.35 49.16 30.51
N ASP A 69 48.42 50.08 30.20
CA ASP A 69 48.61 51.54 30.44
C ASP A 69 47.47 52.38 29.85
N THR A 70 47.12 53.44 30.57
CA THR A 70 46.10 54.42 30.18
C THR A 70 46.71 55.67 29.56
N GLU A 71 46.10 56.21 28.51
CA GLU A 71 46.01 57.68 28.42
C GLU A 71 44.67 58.14 27.84
N ASN A 72 44.24 59.33 28.28
CA ASN A 72 42.89 59.86 28.11
C ASN A 72 42.92 61.14 27.26
N LYS A 73 42.12 61.19 26.19
CA LYS A 73 41.66 62.45 25.60
C LYS A 73 40.18 62.36 25.21
N ASN A 74 39.34 63.15 25.89
CA ASN A 74 38.04 63.55 25.36
C ASN A 74 38.22 64.24 24.00
N SER A 75 37.33 63.92 23.06
CA SER A 75 36.90 64.85 22.02
C SER A 75 35.39 64.70 21.90
N GLU A 76 34.65 65.73 22.29
CA GLU A 76 33.21 65.79 22.04
C GLU A 76 33.00 66.10 20.55
N ASN A 77 32.57 65.10 19.79
CA ASN A 77 31.95 65.27 18.48
C ASN A 77 30.53 64.74 18.59
N GLU A 78 29.54 65.58 18.30
CA GLU A 78 28.19 65.13 17.97
C GLU A 78 28.21 64.63 16.52
N ASP A 79 28.74 63.42 16.30
CA ASP A 79 28.67 62.79 14.98
C ASP A 79 27.18 62.57 14.62
N GLU A 80 26.74 63.19 13.52
CA GLU A 80 25.40 62.98 12.98
C GLU A 80 25.22 61.48 12.73
N ALA A 81 24.23 60.87 13.39
CA ALA A 81 24.02 59.44 13.32
C ALA A 81 23.77 59.01 11.87
N GLU A 82 24.79 58.39 11.26
CA GLU A 82 24.73 57.88 9.90
C GLU A 82 23.54 56.92 9.80
N VAL A 83 22.56 57.28 8.98
CA VAL A 83 21.37 56.46 8.77
C VAL A 83 21.79 55.27 7.93
N VAL A 84 22.25 54.22 8.64
CA VAL A 84 22.38 52.87 8.10
C VAL A 84 20.98 52.45 7.65
N ASP A 85 20.71 52.60 6.35
CA ASP A 85 19.53 52.06 5.69
C ASP A 85 19.70 50.53 5.62
N ASP A 86 19.36 49.88 6.74
CA ASP A 86 19.70 48.50 7.07
C ASP A 86 19.03 47.56 6.06
N GLU A 87 19.77 47.16 5.02
CA GLU A 87 19.20 46.64 3.78
C GLU A 87 18.47 45.30 4.03
N LYS A 88 17.14 45.37 4.05
CA LYS A 88 16.26 44.26 4.46
C LYS A 88 16.57 42.99 3.67
N ALA A 89 16.77 41.89 4.39
CA ALA A 89 17.12 40.62 3.78
C ALA A 89 16.05 40.16 2.77
N SER A 90 16.50 39.74 1.58
CA SER A 90 15.64 39.53 0.42
C SER A 90 14.87 38.21 0.53
N SER A 91 13.56 38.32 0.72
CA SER A 91 12.65 37.20 0.92
C SER A 91 12.30 36.46 -0.38
N ILE A 92 12.23 35.13 -0.30
CA ILE A 92 11.84 34.25 -1.40
C ILE A 92 10.78 33.27 -0.90
N ILE A 93 9.64 33.24 -1.59
CA ILE A 93 8.61 32.21 -1.41
C ILE A 93 8.81 31.13 -2.47
N SER A 94 9.08 29.90 -2.03
CA SER A 94 9.15 28.72 -2.90
C SER A 94 7.90 27.85 -2.71
N SER A 95 7.37 27.35 -3.82
CA SER A 95 6.22 26.45 -3.86
C SER A 95 6.26 25.62 -5.15
N SER A 96 5.43 24.57 -5.26
CA SER A 96 5.39 23.70 -6.43
C SER A 96 3.96 23.45 -6.89
N ASN A 97 3.77 23.31 -8.21
CA ASN A 97 2.47 22.97 -8.79
C ASN A 97 1.96 21.63 -8.25
N VAL A 98 0.72 21.61 -7.75
CA VAL A 98 0.14 20.47 -7.06
C VAL A 98 -0.93 19.80 -7.93
N LYS A 99 -0.89 18.47 -8.00
CA LYS A 99 -1.95 17.64 -8.58
C LYS A 99 -2.71 16.89 -7.49
N GLY A 100 -4.00 17.17 -7.38
CA GLY A 100 -4.93 16.58 -6.43
C GLY A 100 -6.12 15.88 -7.08
N TYR A 101 -7.02 15.36 -6.24
CA TYR A 101 -8.22 14.67 -6.67
C TYR A 101 -9.43 15.11 -5.85
N GLU A 102 -10.56 15.35 -6.53
CA GLU A 102 -11.84 15.66 -5.90
C GLU A 102 -12.25 14.56 -4.90
N SER A 103 -12.97 14.94 -3.84
CA SER A 103 -13.25 14.14 -2.62
C SER A 103 -12.05 13.84 -1.71
N PHE A 104 -10.82 13.90 -2.21
CA PHE A 104 -9.60 13.76 -1.40
C PHE A 104 -9.08 15.11 -0.90
N THR A 105 -8.26 15.09 0.15
CA THR A 105 -7.50 16.27 0.59
C THR A 105 -6.29 16.45 -0.31
N THR A 106 -6.06 17.67 -0.78
CA THR A 106 -4.88 18.09 -1.54
C THR A 106 -4.05 19.01 -0.65
N THR A 107 -2.74 18.78 -0.56
CA THR A 107 -1.84 19.59 0.28
C THR A 107 -0.90 20.39 -0.60
N ILE A 108 -0.83 21.70 -0.36
CA ILE A 108 0.13 22.62 -0.94
C ILE A 108 1.22 22.84 0.11
N SER A 109 2.47 22.63 -0.29
CA SER A 109 3.65 22.95 0.52
C SER A 109 4.30 24.22 0.00
N ILE A 110 4.64 25.11 0.94
CA ILE A 110 5.22 26.43 0.71
C ILE A 110 6.40 26.56 1.66
N LYS A 111 7.51 27.17 1.23
CA LYS A 111 8.65 27.49 2.09
C LYS A 111 9.12 28.92 1.85
N LEU A 112 9.26 29.68 2.93
CA LEU A 112 9.74 31.06 2.94
C LEU A 112 11.19 31.10 3.48
N THR A 113 12.08 31.74 2.74
CA THR A 113 13.44 32.05 3.17
C THR A 113 13.74 33.53 2.95
N ALA A 114 14.81 34.06 3.55
CA ALA A 114 15.43 35.33 3.14
C ALA A 114 16.96 35.17 3.11
N ASN A 115 17.60 35.63 2.04
CA ASN A 115 19.03 35.43 1.76
C ASN A 115 19.50 33.95 1.95
N GLY A 116 18.60 32.99 1.70
CA GLY A 116 18.83 31.55 1.89
C GLY A 116 18.43 30.98 3.26
N THR A 117 18.36 31.82 4.31
CA THR A 117 18.00 31.44 5.68
C THR A 117 16.49 31.21 5.84
N GLU A 118 16.10 30.21 6.64
CA GLU A 118 14.70 29.82 6.84
C GLU A 118 13.94 30.79 7.76
N LEU A 119 12.84 31.37 7.27
CA LEU A 119 12.08 32.37 8.03
C LEU A 119 10.98 31.72 8.87
N SER A 120 11.33 31.34 10.10
CA SER A 120 10.39 30.85 11.13
C SER A 120 9.40 31.92 11.59
N SER A 121 8.19 31.49 11.97
CA SER A 121 7.17 32.28 12.67
C SER A 121 6.64 33.52 11.94
N LYS A 122 6.87 33.64 10.62
CA LYS A 122 6.39 34.77 9.79
C LYS A 122 4.98 34.53 9.24
N PRO A 123 4.12 35.56 9.15
CA PRO A 123 2.77 35.44 8.61
C PRO A 123 2.76 35.37 7.08
N LEU A 124 2.05 34.39 6.52
CA LEU A 124 1.81 34.23 5.08
C LEU A 124 0.31 34.29 4.78
N GLN A 125 -0.06 35.00 3.73
CA GLN A 125 -1.40 34.98 3.16
C GLN A 125 -1.40 34.09 1.91
N ILE A 126 -2.41 33.21 1.78
CA ILE A 126 -2.57 32.34 0.61
C ILE A 126 -3.99 32.54 0.06
N LEU A 127 -4.15 33.21 -1.08
CA LEU A 127 -5.42 33.34 -1.76
C LEU A 127 -5.60 32.17 -2.74
N LEU A 128 -6.64 31.36 -2.53
CA LEU A 128 -6.94 30.20 -3.37
C LEU A 128 -8.44 30.03 -3.54
N ASN A 129 -8.92 30.04 -4.79
CA ASN A 129 -10.35 29.94 -5.13
C ASN A 129 -11.21 30.99 -4.38
N GLY A 130 -10.75 32.24 -4.33
CA GLY A 130 -11.45 33.34 -3.66
C GLY A 130 -11.46 33.27 -2.12
N VAL A 131 -10.70 32.35 -1.51
CA VAL A 131 -10.57 32.24 -0.05
C VAL A 131 -9.13 32.52 0.36
N THR A 132 -8.94 33.51 1.24
CA THR A 132 -7.64 33.81 1.85
C THR A 132 -7.41 32.96 3.08
N TYR A 133 -6.33 32.17 3.09
CA TYR A 133 -5.87 31.37 4.21
C TYR A 133 -4.65 32.05 4.85
N ASN A 134 -4.84 32.66 6.02
CA ASN A 134 -3.73 33.15 6.82
C ASN A 134 -3.02 31.98 7.50
N LYS A 135 -1.69 31.97 7.41
CA LYS A 135 -0.79 30.96 7.99
C LYS A 135 0.43 31.61 8.60
N THR A 136 1.17 30.81 9.36
CA THR A 136 2.45 31.18 9.97
C THR A 136 3.43 30.07 9.66
N THR A 137 4.67 30.41 9.29
CA THR A 137 5.71 29.43 8.99
C THR A 137 6.14 28.65 10.24
N ASP A 138 6.42 27.36 10.07
CA ASP A 138 7.07 26.54 11.10
C ASP A 138 8.57 26.84 11.21
N ALA A 139 9.26 26.16 12.13
CA ALA A 139 10.68 26.40 12.43
C ALA A 139 11.61 26.30 11.21
N ASN A 140 11.21 25.58 10.15
CA ASN A 140 11.99 25.37 8.93
C ASN A 140 11.56 26.31 7.78
N GLY A 141 10.80 27.37 8.09
CA GLY A 141 10.20 28.28 7.12
C GLY A 141 9.01 27.68 6.35
N GLU A 142 8.49 26.50 6.71
CA GLU A 142 7.47 25.80 5.93
C GLU A 142 6.03 26.13 6.35
N VAL A 143 5.11 26.12 5.36
CA VAL A 143 3.66 26.12 5.53
C VAL A 143 3.04 25.00 4.71
N LYS A 144 2.08 24.28 5.29
CA LYS A 144 1.32 23.21 4.62
C LYS A 144 -0.18 23.52 4.64
N LEU A 145 -0.75 23.87 3.49
CA LEU A 145 -2.17 24.18 3.32
C LEU A 145 -2.90 22.95 2.76
N SER A 146 -3.75 22.32 3.59
CA SER A 146 -4.59 21.19 3.21
C SER A 146 -6.01 21.64 2.84
N VAL A 147 -6.42 21.43 1.58
CA VAL A 147 -7.72 21.84 1.04
C VAL A 147 -8.50 20.68 0.42
N LYS A 148 -9.81 20.86 0.27
CA LYS A 148 -10.68 20.03 -0.57
C LYS A 148 -11.39 20.95 -1.55
N LEU A 149 -11.17 20.71 -2.83
CA LEU A 149 -11.70 21.51 -3.93
C LEU A 149 -12.50 20.60 -4.89
N ALA A 150 -13.36 21.22 -5.69
CA ALA A 150 -14.04 20.53 -6.80
C ALA A 150 -13.03 20.23 -7.93
N LYS A 151 -13.43 19.40 -8.90
CA LYS A 151 -12.64 19.22 -10.12
C LYS A 151 -12.43 20.57 -10.83
N GLY A 152 -11.18 20.94 -11.09
CA GLY A 152 -10.83 22.24 -11.68
C GLY A 152 -9.34 22.46 -11.80
N VAL A 153 -8.98 23.64 -12.30
CA VAL A 153 -7.62 24.20 -12.26
C VAL A 153 -7.73 25.53 -11.52
N TYR A 154 -6.90 25.70 -10.51
CA TYR A 154 -6.88 26.90 -9.66
C TYR A 154 -5.45 27.43 -9.61
N GLU A 155 -5.32 28.73 -9.42
CA GLU A 155 -4.09 29.36 -8.95
C GLU A 155 -4.18 29.56 -7.44
N ALA A 156 -3.07 29.36 -6.74
CA ALA A 156 -2.87 29.80 -5.37
C ALA A 156 -1.85 30.92 -5.39
N GLU A 157 -2.29 32.13 -5.09
CA GLU A 157 -1.45 33.31 -4.89
C GLU A 157 -0.95 33.31 -3.44
N ILE A 158 0.35 33.53 -3.23
CA ILE A 158 1.00 33.46 -1.92
C ILE A 158 1.75 34.76 -1.69
N THR A 159 1.49 35.41 -0.56
CA THR A 159 2.05 36.73 -0.22
C THR A 159 2.65 36.74 1.18
N TYR A 160 3.90 37.20 1.27
CA TYR A 160 4.54 37.70 2.48
C TYR A 160 4.66 39.22 2.35
N LEU A 161 4.25 39.97 3.38
CA LEU A 161 4.30 41.44 3.35
C LEU A 161 5.67 42.01 3.72
N GLY A 162 6.60 41.17 4.20
CA GLY A 162 7.84 41.62 4.82
C GLY A 162 7.64 42.04 6.27
N ASP A 163 8.71 42.53 6.87
CA ASP A 163 8.72 43.19 8.19
C ASP A 163 9.90 44.18 8.26
N ASP A 164 10.36 44.52 9.46
CA ASP A 164 11.45 45.48 9.65
C ASP A 164 12.81 44.93 9.21
N LEU A 165 13.00 43.61 9.15
CA LEU A 165 14.27 42.96 8.82
C LEU A 165 14.27 42.29 7.43
N THR A 166 13.11 42.07 6.83
CA THR A 166 12.94 41.24 5.63
C THR A 166 12.01 41.86 4.60
N THR A 167 12.31 41.72 3.31
CA THR A 167 11.47 42.26 2.23
C THR A 167 10.15 41.49 2.11
N GLY A 168 9.14 42.11 1.49
CA GLY A 168 7.95 41.42 1.02
C GLY A 168 8.25 40.51 -0.18
N ALA A 169 7.49 39.42 -0.32
CA ALA A 169 7.66 38.46 -1.40
C ALA A 169 6.31 37.90 -1.87
N THR A 170 6.21 37.55 -3.15
CA THR A 170 5.04 36.87 -3.73
C THR A 170 5.45 35.67 -4.57
N ASN A 171 4.58 34.68 -4.68
CA ASN A 171 4.70 33.56 -5.62
C ASN A 171 3.30 33.02 -5.96
N THR A 172 3.14 32.37 -7.11
CA THR A 172 1.92 31.64 -7.46
C THR A 172 2.21 30.16 -7.74
N CYS A 173 1.26 29.28 -7.44
CA CYS A 173 1.35 27.88 -7.85
C CYS A 173 0.02 27.32 -8.33
N LYS A 174 0.10 26.43 -9.33
CA LYS A 174 -1.05 25.84 -10.01
C LYS A 174 -1.53 24.60 -9.25
N VAL A 175 -2.79 24.62 -8.84
CA VAL A 175 -3.47 23.52 -8.14
C VAL A 175 -4.46 22.87 -9.10
N THR A 176 -4.11 21.69 -9.62
CA THR A 176 -4.93 20.95 -10.59
C THR A 176 -5.65 19.79 -9.90
N ILE A 177 -6.99 19.78 -9.95
CA ILE A 177 -7.83 18.81 -9.25
C ILE A 177 -8.58 17.94 -10.26
N GLU A 178 -8.24 16.65 -10.30
CA GLU A 178 -8.85 15.67 -11.20
C GLU A 178 -10.05 14.94 -10.58
N SER A 179 -10.89 14.34 -11.43
CA SER A 179 -11.96 13.45 -10.96
C SER A 179 -11.36 12.14 -10.41
N PRO A 180 -11.80 11.65 -9.24
CA PRO A 180 -11.25 10.45 -8.62
C PRO A 180 -11.65 9.16 -9.35
N ILE A 181 -10.78 8.16 -9.30
CA ILE A 181 -10.94 6.90 -10.03
C ILE A 181 -11.88 5.96 -9.26
N LYS A 182 -13.05 5.68 -9.84
CA LYS A 182 -14.01 4.70 -9.30
C LYS A 182 -13.42 3.29 -9.36
N THR A 183 -13.62 2.48 -8.31
CA THR A 183 -13.19 1.07 -8.27
C THR A 183 -14.38 0.11 -8.17
N LYS A 184 -14.14 -1.18 -8.42
CA LYS A 184 -15.14 -2.25 -8.33
C LYS A 184 -14.52 -3.59 -7.93
N LEU A 185 -15.19 -4.30 -7.00
CA LEU A 185 -14.82 -5.65 -6.56
C LEU A 185 -15.73 -6.70 -7.22
N LYS A 186 -15.19 -7.47 -8.16
CA LYS A 186 -15.88 -8.60 -8.80
C LYS A 186 -15.60 -9.90 -8.04
N ILE A 187 -16.62 -10.74 -7.84
CA ILE A 187 -16.41 -12.11 -7.32
C ILE A 187 -15.50 -12.90 -8.27
N GLY A 188 -14.46 -13.54 -7.72
CA GLY A 188 -13.45 -14.24 -8.51
C GLY A 188 -13.90 -15.60 -9.02
N ASP A 189 -14.62 -16.35 -8.20
CA ASP A 189 -15.16 -17.67 -8.53
C ASP A 189 -16.60 -17.80 -7.99
N LYS A 190 -17.52 -18.23 -8.86
CA LYS A 190 -18.96 -18.38 -8.60
C LYS A 190 -19.38 -19.83 -8.36
N TYR A 191 -18.50 -20.81 -8.57
CA TYR A 191 -18.84 -22.22 -8.74
C TYR A 191 -18.14 -23.17 -7.75
N ILE A 192 -17.26 -22.66 -6.88
CA ILE A 192 -16.64 -23.44 -5.79
C ILE A 192 -17.68 -24.21 -4.98
N ASN A 193 -17.49 -25.52 -4.90
CA ASN A 193 -18.32 -26.45 -4.15
C ASN A 193 -17.97 -26.41 -2.64
N TYR A 194 -18.27 -25.30 -1.95
CA TYR A 194 -17.98 -25.11 -0.53
C TYR A 194 -18.57 -26.26 0.32
N ARG A 195 -17.75 -26.86 1.18
CA ARG A 195 -18.13 -27.99 2.04
C ARG A 195 -17.57 -27.85 3.46
N GLN A 196 -18.36 -28.29 4.44
CA GLN A 196 -17.97 -28.27 5.85
C GLN A 196 -16.71 -29.11 6.11
N GLY A 197 -15.75 -28.53 6.83
CA GLY A 197 -14.47 -29.18 7.17
C GLY A 197 -13.43 -29.19 6.04
N SER A 198 -13.67 -28.44 4.95
CA SER A 198 -12.65 -28.10 3.96
C SER A 198 -12.19 -26.65 4.14
N LYS A 199 -10.90 -26.39 3.93
CA LYS A 199 -10.33 -25.03 3.82
C LYS A 199 -10.58 -24.53 2.39
N CYS A 200 -11.71 -23.87 2.16
CA CYS A 200 -12.12 -23.41 0.84
C CYS A 200 -11.56 -22.02 0.54
N LEU A 201 -10.98 -21.84 -0.67
CA LEU A 201 -10.60 -20.53 -1.17
C LEU A 201 -11.86 -19.67 -1.43
N PHE A 202 -11.81 -18.38 -1.10
CA PHE A 202 -12.72 -17.34 -1.58
C PHE A 202 -11.87 -16.16 -2.04
N TYR A 203 -12.17 -15.56 -3.20
CA TYR A 203 -11.42 -14.40 -3.67
C TYR A 203 -12.27 -13.43 -4.49
N VAL A 204 -11.82 -12.18 -4.53
CA VAL A 204 -12.40 -11.10 -5.34
C VAL A 204 -11.30 -10.44 -6.16
N LYS A 205 -11.65 -9.93 -7.34
CA LYS A 205 -10.76 -9.14 -8.19
C LYS A 205 -11.10 -7.66 -8.06
N LEU A 206 -10.14 -6.85 -7.65
CA LEU A 206 -10.24 -5.40 -7.60
C LEU A 206 -9.81 -4.79 -8.93
N LEU A 207 -10.69 -3.98 -9.49
CA LEU A 207 -10.51 -3.27 -10.75
C LEU A 207 -10.83 -1.78 -10.58
N ASP A 208 -10.27 -0.94 -11.46
CA ASP A 208 -10.73 0.44 -11.66
C ASP A 208 -11.97 0.51 -12.59
N SER A 209 -12.39 1.73 -12.92
CA SER A 209 -13.43 2.03 -13.91
C SER A 209 -13.13 1.38 -15.28
N SER A 210 -11.89 1.48 -15.73
CA SER A 210 -11.39 1.00 -17.03
C SER A 210 -11.17 -0.53 -17.10
N ASN A 211 -11.34 -1.25 -15.99
CA ASN A 211 -11.04 -2.69 -15.82
C ASN A 211 -9.54 -3.04 -15.69
N LYS A 212 -8.67 -2.07 -15.43
CA LYS A 212 -7.27 -2.34 -15.03
C LYS A 212 -7.24 -3.01 -13.65
N THR A 213 -6.36 -3.98 -13.47
CA THR A 213 -6.17 -4.66 -12.18
C THR A 213 -5.36 -3.80 -11.21
N LEU A 214 -5.85 -3.67 -9.97
CA LEU A 214 -5.16 -2.90 -8.93
C LEU A 214 -4.38 -3.86 -8.02
N LYS A 215 -3.06 -3.93 -8.19
CA LYS A 215 -2.13 -4.71 -7.33
C LYS A 215 -1.83 -4.02 -5.99
N ASN A 216 -1.38 -4.80 -5.02
CA ASN A 216 -0.89 -4.34 -3.71
C ASN A 216 -1.93 -3.55 -2.88
N GLN A 217 -3.23 -3.75 -3.10
CA GLN A 217 -4.32 -3.09 -2.38
C GLN A 217 -4.89 -3.99 -1.28
N LYS A 218 -5.11 -3.43 -0.09
CA LYS A 218 -5.73 -4.15 1.04
C LYS A 218 -7.25 -4.24 0.84
N VAL A 219 -7.78 -5.46 0.83
CA VAL A 219 -9.23 -5.76 0.77
C VAL A 219 -9.64 -6.44 2.07
N THR A 220 -10.72 -5.95 2.68
CA THR A 220 -11.29 -6.46 3.92
C THR A 220 -12.55 -7.25 3.63
N PHE A 221 -12.71 -8.41 4.26
CA PHE A 221 -13.84 -9.31 4.11
C PHE A 221 -14.49 -9.54 5.47
N LYS A 222 -15.82 -9.67 5.51
CA LYS A 222 -16.59 -10.01 6.72
C LYS A 222 -17.55 -11.16 6.43
N VAL A 223 -17.45 -12.25 7.18
CA VAL A 223 -18.30 -13.45 7.06
C VAL A 223 -18.41 -14.16 8.41
N ALA A 224 -19.63 -14.62 8.77
CA ALA A 224 -19.89 -15.37 10.00
C ALA A 224 -19.33 -14.68 11.28
N GLY A 225 -19.48 -13.35 11.37
CA GLY A 225 -18.95 -12.53 12.47
C GLY A 225 -17.44 -12.24 12.41
N LYS A 226 -16.66 -13.00 11.63
CA LYS A 226 -15.20 -12.83 11.51
C LYS A 226 -14.83 -11.83 10.42
N THR A 227 -13.76 -11.08 10.68
CA THR A 227 -13.12 -10.20 9.69
C THR A 227 -11.83 -10.84 9.20
N TYR A 228 -11.56 -10.72 7.90
CA TYR A 228 -10.33 -11.16 7.24
C TYR A 228 -9.78 -10.02 6.38
N THR A 229 -8.47 -10.00 6.14
CA THR A 229 -7.84 -9.06 5.19
C THR A 229 -6.91 -9.83 4.26
N ALA A 230 -6.88 -9.43 2.98
CA ALA A 230 -5.88 -9.89 2.02
C ALA A 230 -5.43 -8.74 1.13
N VAL A 231 -4.20 -8.86 0.61
CA VAL A 231 -3.65 -7.91 -0.37
C VAL A 231 -3.88 -8.46 -1.77
N THR A 232 -4.19 -7.59 -2.74
CA THR A 232 -4.36 -7.99 -4.14
C THR A 232 -3.01 -8.31 -4.81
N ASN A 233 -2.93 -9.45 -5.50
CA ASN A 233 -1.74 -9.78 -6.30
C ASN A 233 -1.68 -9.00 -7.63
N SER A 234 -0.66 -9.28 -8.46
CA SER A 234 -0.48 -8.72 -9.81
C SER A 234 -1.77 -8.72 -10.66
N TYR A 235 -2.51 -9.83 -10.65
CA TYR A 235 -3.79 -10.01 -11.35
C TYR A 235 -5.01 -9.38 -10.65
N GLY A 236 -4.78 -8.52 -9.64
CA GLY A 236 -5.81 -7.82 -8.87
C GLY A 236 -6.61 -8.69 -7.89
N ASN A 237 -6.21 -9.94 -7.65
CA ASN A 237 -6.99 -10.89 -6.85
C ASN A 237 -6.59 -10.81 -5.37
N ALA A 238 -7.53 -10.48 -4.48
CA ALA A 238 -7.39 -10.63 -3.03
C ALA A 238 -8.01 -11.97 -2.60
N LYS A 239 -7.19 -12.87 -2.03
CA LYS A 239 -7.52 -14.27 -1.71
C LYS A 239 -7.61 -14.49 -0.19
N ILE A 240 -8.67 -15.14 0.30
CA ILE A 240 -8.79 -15.62 1.69
C ILE A 240 -9.21 -17.10 1.73
N TYR A 241 -8.95 -17.78 2.85
CA TYR A 241 -9.38 -19.16 3.07
C TYR A 241 -10.43 -19.23 4.17
N LEU A 242 -11.55 -19.88 3.87
CA LEU A 242 -12.71 -20.04 4.75
C LEU A 242 -12.86 -21.51 5.19
N ASN A 243 -13.03 -21.73 6.48
CA ASN A 243 -13.46 -23.01 7.06
C ASN A 243 -14.76 -22.76 7.82
N LEU A 244 -15.87 -23.28 7.29
CA LEU A 244 -17.23 -22.97 7.73
C LEU A 244 -18.03 -24.25 8.00
N LYS A 245 -19.06 -24.15 8.86
CA LYS A 245 -20.03 -25.23 9.10
C LYS A 245 -21.03 -25.29 7.91
N LYS A 246 -21.80 -26.38 7.78
CA LYS A 246 -22.92 -26.48 6.83
C LYS A 246 -23.88 -25.30 7.08
N GLY A 247 -24.23 -24.56 6.03
CA GLY A 247 -25.09 -23.39 6.16
C GLY A 247 -25.03 -22.46 4.94
N THR A 248 -25.72 -21.34 5.02
CA THR A 248 -25.68 -20.27 4.01
C THR A 248 -25.11 -19.02 4.66
N TYR A 249 -24.10 -18.40 4.04
CA TYR A 249 -23.44 -17.21 4.58
C TYR A 249 -23.37 -16.11 3.52
N ASN A 250 -23.55 -14.86 3.96
CA ASN A 250 -23.20 -13.69 3.14
C ASN A 250 -21.76 -13.28 3.48
N VAL A 251 -20.89 -13.27 2.47
CA VAL A 251 -19.54 -12.69 2.55
C VAL A 251 -19.64 -11.26 2.06
N LYS A 252 -19.44 -10.27 2.93
CA LYS A 252 -19.28 -8.86 2.54
C LYS A 252 -17.81 -8.58 2.30
N TYR A 253 -17.49 -7.73 1.32
CA TYR A 253 -16.10 -7.38 0.98
C TYR A 253 -15.99 -5.90 0.62
N TYR A 254 -14.86 -5.30 1.00
CA TYR A 254 -14.64 -3.86 1.02
C TYR A 254 -13.20 -3.54 0.61
N PHE A 255 -13.05 -2.62 -0.34
CA PHE A 255 -11.82 -1.91 -0.61
C PHE A 255 -12.01 -0.46 -0.16
N TYR A 256 -11.09 0.04 0.66
CA TYR A 256 -11.04 1.42 1.11
C TYR A 256 -9.59 1.87 1.10
N LYS A 257 -9.36 3.09 0.62
CA LYS A 257 -8.08 3.79 0.71
C LYS A 257 -8.36 5.22 1.22
N LYS A 258 -7.53 5.70 2.13
CA LYS A 258 -7.60 7.08 2.65
C LYS A 258 -7.16 8.09 1.57
N ASP A 259 -6.17 7.69 0.80
CA ASP A 259 -5.39 8.55 -0.10
C ASP A 259 -5.77 8.30 -1.57
N ALA A 260 -5.60 9.33 -2.39
CA ALA A 260 -5.92 9.36 -3.81
C ALA A 260 -5.23 8.23 -4.63
N PRO A 261 -5.67 7.95 -5.88
CA PRO A 261 -6.84 8.50 -6.57
C PRO A 261 -8.11 7.63 -6.44
N TYR A 262 -8.02 6.48 -5.78
CA TYR A 262 -9.03 5.42 -5.89
C TYR A 262 -10.16 5.55 -4.86
N LEU A 263 -11.39 5.77 -5.33
CA LEU A 263 -12.57 5.69 -4.47
C LEU A 263 -12.78 4.27 -3.93
N ALA A 264 -13.27 4.21 -2.70
CA ALA A 264 -13.68 2.97 -2.04
C ALA A 264 -14.78 2.24 -2.82
N SER A 265 -14.79 0.91 -2.75
CA SER A 265 -15.85 0.08 -3.33
C SER A 265 -16.13 -1.14 -2.45
N ASN A 266 -17.34 -1.68 -2.55
CA ASN A 266 -17.77 -2.81 -1.73
C ASN A 266 -18.74 -3.71 -2.50
N GLY A 267 -19.05 -4.87 -1.91
CA GLY A 267 -20.10 -5.76 -2.39
C GLY A 267 -20.34 -6.90 -1.41
N SER A 268 -21.20 -7.85 -1.82
CA SER A 268 -21.36 -9.09 -1.08
C SER A 268 -21.73 -10.26 -2.00
N TYR A 269 -21.45 -11.49 -1.53
CA TYR A 269 -21.77 -12.73 -2.23
C TYR A 269 -22.32 -13.78 -1.26
N LYS A 270 -23.30 -14.58 -1.71
CA LYS A 270 -23.98 -15.59 -0.90
C LYS A 270 -23.39 -16.98 -1.18
N ILE A 271 -22.61 -17.51 -0.23
CA ILE A 271 -22.05 -18.88 -0.31
C ILE A 271 -22.98 -19.88 0.38
N LYS A 272 -23.14 -21.07 -0.22
CA LYS A 272 -23.91 -22.20 0.33
C LYS A 272 -22.97 -23.37 0.64
N VAL A 273 -22.62 -23.52 1.92
CA VAL A 273 -21.70 -24.55 2.41
C VAL A 273 -22.48 -25.85 2.57
N LYS A 274 -22.18 -26.83 1.72
CA LYS A 274 -22.78 -28.17 1.74
C LYS A 274 -22.21 -29.00 2.91
N PRO A 275 -22.86 -30.13 3.26
CA PRO A 275 -22.30 -31.07 4.23
C PRO A 275 -20.86 -31.51 3.88
N LYS A 276 -20.14 -31.95 4.92
CA LYS A 276 -18.84 -32.61 4.81
C LYS A 276 -18.91 -33.74 3.78
N MET A 277 -17.81 -33.98 3.07
CA MET A 277 -17.68 -35.16 2.19
C MET A 277 -17.94 -36.44 2.98
N THR A 278 -18.61 -37.39 2.34
CA THR A 278 -18.83 -38.74 2.85
C THR A 278 -17.51 -39.52 2.88
N LYS A 279 -17.44 -40.60 3.67
CA LYS A 279 -16.37 -41.59 3.50
C LYS A 279 -16.66 -42.38 2.23
N GLY A 280 -15.64 -42.68 1.43
CA GLY A 280 -15.77 -43.43 0.17
C GLY A 280 -15.56 -42.59 -1.10
N ASP A 281 -15.83 -41.29 -1.04
CA ASP A 281 -15.76 -40.35 -2.17
C ASP A 281 -14.49 -40.52 -3.03
N GLY A 282 -14.67 -40.54 -4.36
CA GLY A 282 -13.59 -40.60 -5.34
C GLY A 282 -12.92 -39.25 -5.58
N TYR A 283 -11.64 -39.26 -5.93
CA TYR A 283 -10.82 -38.05 -6.05
C TYR A 283 -10.31 -37.83 -7.48
N TRP A 284 -10.64 -36.68 -8.07
CA TRP A 284 -10.01 -36.18 -9.28
C TRP A 284 -8.58 -35.70 -8.96
N LEU A 285 -7.61 -36.17 -9.73
CA LEU A 285 -6.18 -35.97 -9.49
C LEU A 285 -5.49 -35.51 -10.79
N TRP A 286 -5.08 -34.25 -10.81
CA TRP A 286 -4.21 -33.70 -11.85
C TRP A 286 -2.84 -34.37 -11.81
N SER A 287 -2.20 -34.46 -12.99
CA SER A 287 -0.89 -35.08 -13.20
C SER A 287 0.14 -34.70 -12.15
N ASP A 288 0.34 -33.40 -11.94
CA ASP A 288 1.32 -32.79 -11.05
C ASP A 288 1.15 -33.15 -9.56
N HIS A 289 -0.01 -33.69 -9.19
CA HIS A 289 -0.31 -34.16 -7.84
C HIS A 289 -0.15 -35.69 -7.69
N MET A 290 0.07 -36.44 -8.77
CA MET A 290 0.23 -37.91 -8.77
C MET A 290 1.35 -38.38 -7.81
N LYS A 291 2.50 -37.70 -7.82
CA LYS A 291 3.62 -38.02 -6.91
C LYS A 291 3.46 -37.40 -5.51
N LYS A 292 2.56 -36.43 -5.33
CA LYS A 292 2.35 -35.68 -4.07
C LYS A 292 1.22 -36.25 -3.18
N VAL A 293 0.38 -37.15 -3.69
CA VAL A 293 -0.83 -37.62 -3.00
C VAL A 293 -0.55 -38.69 -1.92
N ASN A 294 -1.07 -38.48 -0.71
CA ASN A 294 -0.94 -39.44 0.39
C ASN A 294 -2.02 -40.53 0.31
N LEU A 295 -1.72 -41.64 -0.38
CA LEU A 295 -2.62 -42.76 -0.59
C LEU A 295 -3.11 -43.43 0.72
N LYS A 296 -2.23 -43.53 1.74
CA LYS A 296 -2.57 -44.06 3.08
C LYS A 296 -3.64 -43.21 3.77
N SER A 297 -3.59 -41.88 3.60
CA SER A 297 -4.59 -40.93 4.11
C SER A 297 -5.92 -41.04 3.36
N LEU A 298 -5.90 -41.17 2.02
CA LEU A 298 -7.11 -41.39 1.22
C LEU A 298 -7.81 -42.72 1.59
N ALA A 299 -7.06 -43.80 1.75
CA ALA A 299 -7.62 -45.09 2.18
C ALA A 299 -8.24 -45.03 3.60
N LYS A 300 -7.60 -44.33 4.55
CA LYS A 300 -8.19 -44.05 5.88
C LYS A 300 -9.50 -43.24 5.81
N ARG A 301 -9.71 -42.44 4.75
CA ARG A 301 -10.97 -41.72 4.47
C ARG A 301 -12.01 -42.57 3.71
N GLY A 302 -11.70 -43.84 3.45
CA GLY A 302 -12.55 -44.81 2.77
C GLY A 302 -12.49 -44.76 1.25
N THR A 303 -11.73 -43.83 0.64
CA THR A 303 -11.62 -43.64 -0.82
C THR A 303 -11.36 -44.95 -1.54
N LYS A 304 -12.20 -45.27 -2.54
CA LYS A 304 -12.01 -46.44 -3.42
C LYS A 304 -11.56 -46.10 -4.83
N HIS A 305 -11.63 -44.83 -5.23
CA HIS A 305 -11.36 -44.39 -6.59
C HIS A 305 -10.50 -43.12 -6.65
N ILE A 306 -9.49 -43.15 -7.50
CA ILE A 306 -8.78 -41.95 -7.99
C ILE A 306 -9.01 -41.87 -9.50
N PHE A 307 -9.34 -40.68 -9.98
CA PHE A 307 -9.41 -40.35 -11.40
C PHE A 307 -8.16 -39.53 -11.72
N LEU A 308 -7.14 -40.16 -12.30
CA LEU A 308 -5.86 -39.56 -12.66
C LEU A 308 -5.91 -38.99 -14.08
N HIS A 309 -5.47 -37.74 -14.28
CA HIS A 309 -5.50 -37.11 -15.59
C HIS A 309 -4.49 -37.76 -16.55
N VAL A 310 -4.90 -38.02 -17.79
CA VAL A 310 -4.14 -38.80 -18.78
C VAL A 310 -2.77 -38.21 -19.12
N HIS A 311 -2.60 -36.88 -18.98
CA HIS A 311 -1.32 -36.20 -19.18
C HIS A 311 -0.24 -36.66 -18.19
N ALA A 312 -0.58 -37.37 -17.11
CA ALA A 312 0.38 -38.06 -16.25
C ALA A 312 1.22 -39.10 -17.02
N ILE A 313 0.70 -39.69 -18.10
CA ILE A 313 1.46 -40.61 -18.98
C ILE A 313 2.53 -39.85 -19.75
N ALA A 314 2.24 -38.65 -20.26
CA ALA A 314 3.23 -37.80 -20.91
C ALA A 314 4.28 -37.29 -19.91
N LYS A 315 3.84 -36.83 -18.73
CA LYS A 315 4.71 -36.20 -17.71
C LYS A 315 5.57 -37.17 -16.90
N TYR A 316 5.19 -38.45 -16.79
CA TYR A 316 5.90 -39.45 -15.97
C TYR A 316 6.10 -40.82 -16.63
N GLY A 317 5.73 -40.98 -17.90
CA GLY A 317 5.82 -42.23 -18.64
C GLY A 317 4.79 -43.29 -18.22
N ARG A 318 4.53 -44.26 -19.12
CA ARG A 318 3.64 -45.40 -18.85
C ARG A 318 4.09 -46.20 -17.61
N SER A 319 5.40 -46.37 -17.42
CA SER A 319 6.01 -47.06 -16.27
C SER A 319 5.80 -46.32 -14.94
N GLY A 320 5.95 -44.98 -14.92
CA GLY A 320 5.72 -44.15 -13.73
C GLY A 320 4.26 -44.16 -13.30
N VAL A 321 3.34 -44.06 -14.26
CA VAL A 321 1.88 -44.20 -14.00
C VAL A 321 1.54 -45.62 -13.52
N ALA A 322 2.04 -46.67 -14.17
CA ALA A 322 1.81 -48.05 -13.72
C ALA A 322 2.35 -48.33 -12.31
N SER A 323 3.49 -47.75 -11.93
CA SER A 323 4.05 -47.80 -10.58
C SER A 323 3.14 -47.10 -9.56
N PHE A 324 2.59 -45.93 -9.90
CA PHE A 324 1.60 -45.24 -9.07
C PHE A 324 0.30 -46.06 -8.89
N ILE A 325 -0.22 -46.64 -9.97
CA ILE A 325 -1.42 -47.51 -9.93
C ILE A 325 -1.17 -48.71 -9.01
N LYS A 326 -0.03 -49.41 -9.15
CA LYS A 326 0.36 -50.52 -8.25
C LYS A 326 0.43 -50.08 -6.78
N LYS A 327 0.92 -48.86 -6.48
CA LYS A 327 0.94 -48.31 -5.10
C LYS A 327 -0.46 -47.98 -4.57
N ALA A 328 -1.36 -47.46 -5.41
CA ALA A 328 -2.76 -47.21 -5.04
C ALA A 328 -3.55 -48.50 -4.79
N HIS A 329 -3.32 -49.53 -5.61
CA HIS A 329 -3.96 -50.84 -5.46
C HIS A 329 -3.60 -51.52 -4.12
N LYS A 330 -2.35 -51.39 -3.65
CA LYS A 330 -1.92 -51.84 -2.29
C LYS A 330 -2.69 -51.16 -1.13
N HIS A 331 -3.37 -50.05 -1.38
CA HIS A 331 -4.23 -49.37 -0.42
C HIS A 331 -5.74 -49.59 -0.67
N GLY A 332 -6.11 -50.51 -1.57
CA GLY A 332 -7.51 -50.78 -1.93
C GLY A 332 -8.17 -49.65 -2.73
N ILE A 333 -7.37 -48.82 -3.41
CA ILE A 333 -7.82 -47.71 -4.25
C ILE A 333 -7.63 -48.10 -5.72
N LYS A 334 -8.72 -48.21 -6.49
CA LYS A 334 -8.68 -48.35 -7.95
C LYS A 334 -8.31 -47.00 -8.58
N VAL A 335 -7.46 -47.01 -9.59
CA VAL A 335 -7.11 -45.80 -10.36
C VAL A 335 -7.71 -45.90 -11.76
N HIS A 336 -8.54 -44.92 -12.09
CA HIS A 336 -9.08 -44.70 -13.43
C HIS A 336 -8.28 -43.58 -14.11
N LEU A 337 -8.21 -43.60 -15.45
CA LEU A 337 -7.73 -42.46 -16.22
C LEU A 337 -8.91 -41.59 -16.69
N TRP A 338 -8.72 -40.28 -16.71
CA TRP A 338 -9.65 -39.34 -17.34
C TRP A 338 -8.88 -38.33 -18.19
N MET A 339 -9.58 -37.69 -19.12
CA MET A 339 -9.08 -36.56 -19.88
C MET A 339 -10.14 -35.46 -19.89
N GLN A 340 -9.71 -34.21 -20.00
CA GLN A 340 -10.61 -33.11 -20.31
C GLN A 340 -10.76 -33.05 -21.83
N VAL A 341 -12.00 -33.10 -22.32
CA VAL A 341 -12.33 -32.87 -23.73
C VAL A 341 -13.04 -31.53 -23.80
N CYS A 342 -12.50 -30.59 -24.56
CA CYS A 342 -13.14 -29.32 -24.87
C CYS A 342 -13.71 -29.39 -26.29
N TYR A 343 -14.90 -28.84 -26.49
CA TYR A 343 -15.51 -28.65 -27.81
C TYR A 343 -15.93 -27.19 -27.96
N SER A 344 -16.01 -26.70 -29.20
CA SER A 344 -16.43 -25.33 -29.48
C SER A 344 -17.91 -25.12 -29.10
N GLY A 345 -18.16 -24.22 -28.14
CA GLY A 345 -19.52 -23.93 -27.63
C GLY A 345 -19.76 -24.31 -26.16
N GLY A 346 -18.73 -24.69 -25.40
CA GLY A 346 -18.76 -24.87 -23.94
C GLY A 346 -17.89 -23.87 -23.19
#